data_AF-A0A933IW52-F1
#
_entry.id   AF-A0A933IW52-F1
#
_cell.length_a   1.000
_cell.length_b   1.000
_cell.length_c   1.000
_cell.angle_alpha   90.00
_cell.angle_beta   90.00
_cell.angle_gamma   90.00
#
_symmetry.space_group_name_H-M   'P 1'
#
loop_
_entity.id
_entity.type
_entity.pdbx_description
1 polymer ?
#
loop_
_entity_poly.entity_id
_entity_poly.type
_entity_poly.pdbx_seq_one_letter_code
_entity_poly.pdbx_strand_id
1 'polypeptide(L)'
;MQKKQKILIFLLLVLFVLVLYLILTSESARKIDNSGKPIKSESSVSPENGYKLKTKEFLSAYENLIKADSLAEKDIMELKNKLLDLRVPLEFKELHMRFILALNSMENYLSQKDEQGKSDSLQAFNQLKADYSWLND
;
A
#
# COMPACT_ATOMS: atom_id res chain seq x y z
N MET A 1 44.07 -14.85 -27.00
CA MET A 1 42.96 -15.66 -26.41
C MET A 1 42.52 -16.72 -27.40
N GLN A 2 42.81 -17.99 -27.13
CA GLN A 2 42.45 -19.08 -28.04
C GLN A 2 40.92 -19.30 -28.02
N LYS A 3 40.31 -19.68 -29.16
CA LYS A 3 38.85 -19.86 -29.29
C LYS A 3 38.24 -20.73 -28.19
N LYS A 4 38.98 -21.73 -27.72
CA LYS A 4 38.62 -22.63 -26.61
C LYS A 4 38.48 -21.90 -25.27
N GLN A 5 39.33 -20.92 -24.98
CA GLN A 5 39.25 -20.12 -23.74
C GLN A 5 38.03 -19.20 -23.75
N LYS A 6 37.65 -18.64 -24.90
CA LYS A 6 36.45 -17.80 -25.02
C LYS A 6 35.17 -18.60 -24.76
N ILE A 7 35.10 -19.83 -25.27
CA ILE A 7 33.96 -20.75 -25.04
C ILE A 7 33.89 -21.14 -23.56
N LEU A 8 35.03 -21.45 -22.94
CA LEU A 8 35.08 -21.80 -21.52
C LEU A 8 34.58 -20.64 -20.62
N ILE A 9 35.02 -19.41 -20.89
CA ILE A 9 34.60 -18.21 -20.15
C ILE A 9 33.10 -17.94 -20.35
N PHE A 10 32.61 -18.08 -21.58
CA PHE A 10 31.19 -17.89 -21.89
C PHE A 10 30.31 -18.91 -21.15
N LEU A 11 30.72 -20.19 -21.13
CA LEU A 11 30.01 -21.25 -20.40
C LEU A 11 29.97 -20.96 -18.89
N LEU A 12 31.08 -20.48 -18.34
CA LEU A 12 31.20 -20.16 -16.91
C LEU A 12 30.32 -18.95 -16.54
N LEU A 13 30.22 -17.97 -17.44
CA LEU A 13 29.36 -16.80 -17.25
C LEU A 13 27.87 -17.18 -17.30
N VAL A 14 27.46 -18.04 -18.23
CA VAL A 14 26.08 -18.55 -18.30
C VAL A 14 25.74 -19.34 -17.03
N LEU A 15 26.64 -20.21 -16.56
CA LEU A 15 26.45 -20.96 -15.33
C LEU A 15 26.29 -20.03 -14.12
N PHE A 16 27.11 -18.98 -14.05
CA PHE A 16 27.06 -17.99 -12.98
C PHE A 16 25.72 -17.24 -12.93
N VAL A 17 25.21 -16.80 -14.09
CA VAL A 17 23.89 -16.16 -14.20
C VAL A 17 22.77 -17.11 -13.75
N LEU A 18 22.87 -18.40 -14.08
CA LEU A 18 21.88 -19.41 -13.72
C LEU A 18 21.84 -19.67 -12.20
N VAL A 19 23.00 -19.66 -11.54
CA VAL A 19 23.09 -19.75 -10.07
C VAL A 19 22.49 -18.52 -9.40
N LEU A 20 22.80 -17.32 -9.90
CA LEU A 20 22.19 -16.08 -9.37
C LEU A 20 20.67 -16.08 -9.53
N TYR A 21 20.16 -16.54 -10.67
CA TYR A 21 18.72 -16.68 -10.93
C TYR A 21 18.06 -17.64 -9.93
N LEU A 22 18.69 -18.77 -9.62
CA LEU A 22 18.19 -19.72 -8.62
C LEU A 22 18.16 -19.12 -7.21
N ILE A 23 19.19 -18.36 -6.82
CA ILE A 23 19.23 -17.69 -5.51
C ILE A 23 18.09 -16.67 -5.41
N LEU A 24 17.92 -15.82 -6.44
CA LEU A 24 16.82 -14.83 -6.53
C LEU A 24 15.43 -15.47 -6.54
N THR A 25 15.28 -16.67 -7.11
CA THR A 25 13.99 -17.39 -7.16
C THR A 25 13.73 -18.22 -5.89
N SER A 26 14.77 -18.51 -5.09
CA SER A 26 14.66 -19.40 -3.93
C SER A 26 13.97 -18.81 -2.69
N GLU A 27 13.73 -17.49 -2.65
CA GLU A 27 13.04 -16.85 -1.51
C GLU A 27 11.54 -17.17 -1.41
N SER A 28 10.94 -17.78 -2.43
CA SER A 28 9.51 -18.12 -2.42
C SER A 28 9.17 -19.55 -1.98
N ALA A 29 10.15 -20.32 -1.49
CA ALA A 29 9.95 -21.71 -1.09
C ALA A 29 10.39 -21.98 0.37
N ARG A 30 9.78 -21.27 1.34
CA ARG A 30 9.91 -21.66 2.76
C ARG A 30 8.70 -21.26 3.62
N LYS A 31 7.67 -22.12 3.60
CA LYS A 31 7.01 -22.68 4.80
C LYS A 31 5.90 -23.68 4.37
N ILE A 32 6.28 -24.94 4.23
CA ILE A 32 5.35 -26.05 4.48
C ILE A 32 5.91 -26.73 5.72
N ASP A 33 5.34 -26.41 6.88
CA ASP A 33 5.57 -27.18 8.10
C ASP A 33 4.29 -27.97 8.37
N ASN A 34 4.43 -29.28 8.24
CA ASN A 34 3.36 -30.26 8.29
C ASN A 34 3.24 -30.71 9.76
N SER A 35 2.38 -30.04 10.52
CA SER A 35 1.96 -30.46 11.86
C SER A 35 0.45 -30.29 11.98
N GLY A 36 -0.26 -31.40 11.98
CA GLY A 36 -1.71 -31.48 12.01
C GLY A 36 -2.35 -30.69 13.15
N LYS A 37 -2.91 -29.54 12.79
CA LYS A 37 -4.05 -28.87 13.43
C LYS A 37 -4.88 -28.30 12.28
N PRO A 38 -6.22 -28.23 12.38
CA PRO A 38 -7.02 -27.63 11.33
C PRO A 38 -6.68 -26.14 11.30
N ILE A 39 -5.78 -25.77 10.39
CA ILE A 39 -5.55 -24.39 10.01
C ILE A 39 -6.89 -23.97 9.44
N LYS A 40 -7.64 -23.17 10.22
CA LYS A 40 -8.69 -22.31 9.69
C LYS A 40 -8.09 -21.72 8.43
N SER A 41 -8.61 -22.13 7.27
CA SER A 41 -8.32 -21.52 6.00
C SER A 41 -8.22 -20.03 6.26
N GLU A 42 -7.06 -19.43 5.98
CA GLU A 42 -7.01 -18.01 5.70
C GLU A 42 -8.17 -17.77 4.76
N SER A 43 -9.23 -17.16 5.30
CA SER A 43 -10.40 -16.85 4.51
C SER A 43 -9.84 -16.09 3.33
N SER A 44 -10.11 -16.56 2.12
CA SER A 44 -9.95 -15.77 0.91
C SER A 44 -10.77 -14.50 1.11
N VAL A 45 -10.19 -13.51 1.80
CA VAL A 45 -10.82 -12.23 2.02
C VAL A 45 -10.96 -11.68 0.62
N SER A 46 -12.20 -11.56 0.16
CA SER A 46 -12.48 -10.96 -1.14
C SER A 46 -11.63 -9.69 -1.28
N PRO A 47 -11.00 -9.43 -2.43
CA PRO A 47 -10.23 -8.20 -2.64
C PRO A 47 -10.96 -6.94 -2.16
N GLU A 48 -12.30 -6.94 -2.26
CA GLU A 48 -13.20 -5.93 -1.69
C GLU A 48 -13.11 -5.79 -0.19
N ASN A 49 -13.28 -6.90 0.56
CA ASN A 49 -13.25 -6.88 2.02
C ASN A 49 -11.87 -6.48 2.54
N GLY A 50 -10.81 -6.89 1.84
CA GLY A 50 -9.44 -6.50 2.15
C GLY A 50 -9.23 -5.00 1.94
N TYR A 51 -9.73 -4.45 0.84
CA TYR A 51 -9.70 -3.01 0.58
C TYR A 51 -10.50 -2.22 1.62
N LYS A 52 -11.72 -2.66 1.94
CA LYS A 52 -12.57 -2.02 2.95
C LYS A 52 -11.88 -1.96 4.31
N LEU A 53 -11.31 -3.09 4.76
CA LEU A 53 -10.60 -3.13 6.04
C LEU A 53 -9.43 -2.13 6.07
N LYS A 54 -8.56 -2.17 5.07
CA LYS A 54 -7.41 -1.25 4.99
C LYS A 54 -7.83 0.22 4.86
N THR A 55 -8.94 0.50 4.19
CA THR A 55 -9.48 1.86 4.08
C THR A 55 -9.99 2.36 5.44
N LYS A 56 -10.62 1.51 6.26
CA LYS A 56 -10.99 1.87 7.64
C LYS A 56 -9.79 2.14 8.52
N GLU A 57 -8.76 1.30 8.41
CA GLU A 57 -7.49 1.51 9.12
C GLU A 57 -6.85 2.85 8.74
N PHE A 58 -6.82 3.16 7.44
CA PHE A 58 -6.39 4.45 6.91
C PHE A 58 -7.22 5.61 7.48
N LEU A 59 -8.55 5.51 7.46
CA LEU A 59 -9.44 6.56 7.95
C LEU A 59 -9.24 6.81 9.45
N SER A 60 -9.09 5.73 10.22
CA SER A 60 -8.81 5.81 11.66
C SER A 60 -7.46 6.48 11.93
N ALA A 61 -6.43 6.16 11.14
CA ALA A 61 -5.13 6.80 11.24
C ALA A 61 -5.22 8.30 10.92
N TYR A 62 -5.94 8.68 9.87
CA TYR A 62 -6.20 10.09 9.55
C TYR A 62 -6.91 10.82 10.70
N GLU A 63 -7.98 10.25 11.24
CA GLU A 63 -8.76 10.86 12.32
C GLU A 63 -7.91 11.05 13.60
N ASN A 64 -7.00 10.12 13.88
CA ASN A 64 -6.09 10.25 15.00
C ASN A 64 -5.05 11.34 14.76
N LEU A 65 -4.53 11.46 13.53
CA LEU A 65 -3.56 12.51 13.17
C LEU A 65 -4.17 13.91 13.31
N ILE A 66 -5.39 14.14 12.82
CA ILE A 66 -6.02 15.47 12.90
C ILE A 66 -6.43 15.88 14.32
N LYS A 67 -6.53 14.91 15.25
CA LYS A 67 -6.82 15.15 16.67
C LYS A 67 -5.54 15.31 17.50
N ALA A 68 -4.38 14.99 16.95
CA ALA A 68 -3.11 15.12 17.65
C ALA A 68 -2.75 16.60 17.85
N ASP A 69 -2.02 16.89 18.94
CA ASP A 69 -1.60 18.26 19.29
C ASP A 69 -0.68 18.88 18.22
N SER A 70 0.05 18.05 17.47
CA SER A 70 0.92 18.49 16.39
C SER A 70 0.69 17.64 15.14
N LEU A 71 0.04 18.23 14.14
CA LEU A 71 -0.10 17.64 12.80
C LEU A 71 1.04 18.13 11.91
N ALA A 72 1.88 17.24 11.39
CA ALA A 72 2.94 17.58 10.44
C ALA A 72 2.59 17.15 9.02
N GLU A 73 3.10 17.90 8.03
CA GLU A 73 2.96 17.59 6.60
C GLU A 73 3.45 16.17 6.28
N LYS A 74 4.57 15.78 6.88
CA LYS A 74 5.16 14.45 6.71
C LYS A 74 4.19 13.32 7.09
N ASP A 75 3.39 13.50 8.14
CA ASP A 75 2.45 12.48 8.59
C ASP A 75 1.33 12.26 7.56
N ILE A 76 0.84 13.35 6.96
CA ILE A 76 -0.15 13.30 5.87
C ILE A 76 0.47 12.67 4.61
N MET A 77 1.70 13.04 4.27
CA MET A 77 2.40 12.47 3.12
C MET A 77 2.62 10.95 3.27
N GLU A 78 3.05 10.49 4.45
CA GLU A 78 3.20 9.06 4.74
C GLU A 78 1.87 8.32 4.63
N LEU A 79 0.78 8.93 5.12
CA LEU A 79 -0.55 8.35 5.03
C LEU A 79 -1.05 8.28 3.57
N LYS A 80 -0.79 9.32 2.77
CA LYS A 80 -1.08 9.33 1.33
C LYS A 80 -0.35 8.23 0.59
N ASN A 81 0.93 8.01 0.89
CA ASN A 81 1.71 6.94 0.26
C ASN A 81 1.15 5.55 0.61
N LYS A 82 0.80 5.31 1.89
CA LYS A 82 0.13 4.07 2.30
C LYS A 82 -1.17 3.83 1.55
N LEU A 83 -1.93 4.89 1.29
CA LEU A 83 -3.16 4.81 0.51
C LEU A 83 -2.84 4.44 -0.95
N LEU A 84 -1.90 5.15 -1.61
CA LEU A 84 -1.50 4.86 -3.00
C LEU A 84 -0.98 3.43 -3.21
N ASP A 85 -0.36 2.83 -2.20
CA ASP A 85 0.14 1.45 -2.25
C ASP A 85 -0.97 0.39 -2.18
N LEU A 86 -2.23 0.78 -1.90
CA LEU A 86 -3.34 -0.16 -1.87
C LEU A 86 -3.70 -0.64 -3.27
N ARG A 87 -3.86 -1.95 -3.41
CA ARG A 87 -4.54 -2.52 -4.57
C ARG A 87 -6.02 -2.16 -4.52
N VAL A 88 -6.45 -1.32 -5.46
CA VAL A 88 -7.82 -0.78 -5.51
C VAL A 88 -8.71 -1.62 -6.44
N PRO A 89 -9.79 -2.23 -5.92
CA PRO A 89 -10.82 -2.83 -6.76
C PRO A 89 -11.56 -1.78 -7.60
N LEU A 90 -12.09 -2.17 -8.76
CA LEU A 90 -12.63 -1.22 -9.74
C LEU A 90 -13.78 -0.38 -9.17
N GLU A 91 -14.66 -1.01 -8.42
CA GLU A 91 -15.81 -0.43 -7.74
C GLU A 91 -15.45 0.63 -6.68
N PHE A 92 -14.20 0.66 -6.19
CA PHE A 92 -13.75 1.64 -5.20
C PHE A 92 -12.78 2.68 -5.76
N LYS A 93 -12.53 2.69 -7.08
CA LYS A 93 -11.58 3.64 -7.69
C LYS A 93 -11.95 5.10 -7.41
N GLU A 94 -13.23 5.45 -7.52
CA GLU A 94 -13.70 6.82 -7.27
C GLU A 94 -13.52 7.22 -5.80
N LEU A 95 -13.93 6.36 -4.88
CA LEU A 95 -13.71 6.54 -3.43
C LEU A 95 -12.22 6.77 -3.13
N HIS A 96 -11.34 5.94 -3.71
CA HIS A 96 -9.91 6.04 -3.53
C HIS A 96 -9.35 7.38 -3.99
N MET A 97 -9.71 7.81 -5.20
CA MET A 97 -9.28 9.10 -5.75
C MET A 97 -9.75 10.27 -4.89
N ARG A 98 -10.99 10.23 -4.41
CA ARG A 98 -11.53 11.27 -3.53
C ARG A 98 -10.77 11.37 -2.21
N PHE A 99 -10.35 10.24 -1.62
CA PHE A 99 -9.47 10.28 -0.45
C PHE A 99 -8.12 10.91 -0.75
N ILE A 100 -7.48 10.58 -1.88
CA ILE A 100 -6.20 11.17 -2.28
C ILE A 100 -6.33 12.69 -2.46
N LEU A 101 -7.42 13.16 -3.08
CA LEU A 101 -7.68 14.59 -3.24
C LEU A 101 -7.90 15.29 -1.89
N ALA A 102 -8.60 14.65 -0.97
CA ALA A 102 -8.79 15.17 0.39
C ALA A 102 -7.45 15.28 1.14
N LEU A 103 -6.56 14.30 1.02
CA LEU A 103 -5.22 14.35 1.61
C LEU A 103 -4.36 15.45 0.98
N ASN A 104 -4.38 15.61 -0.34
CA ASN A 104 -3.65 16.69 -1.02
C ASN A 104 -4.11 18.08 -0.52
N SER A 105 -5.40 18.25 -0.22
CA SER A 105 -5.92 19.50 0.33
C SER A 105 -5.36 19.78 1.73
N MET A 106 -5.25 18.75 2.58
CA MET A 106 -4.60 18.87 3.89
C MET A 106 -3.09 19.12 3.79
N GLU A 107 -2.42 18.47 2.84
CA GLU A 107 -0.99 18.68 2.57
C GLU A 107 -0.72 20.11 2.09
N ASN A 108 -1.57 20.66 1.22
CA ASN A 108 -1.49 22.07 0.80
C ASN A 108 -1.70 23.02 1.99
N TYR A 109 -2.63 22.72 2.89
CA TYR A 109 -2.77 23.48 4.14
C TYR A 109 -1.47 23.48 4.96
N LEU A 110 -0.86 22.31 5.13
CA LEU A 110 0.35 22.18 5.97
C LEU A 110 1.60 22.77 5.31
N SER A 111 1.76 22.62 4.00
CA SER A 111 2.94 23.07 3.24
C SER A 111 2.87 24.54 2.83
N GLN A 112 1.70 25.00 2.38
CA GLN A 112 1.51 26.35 1.80
C GLN A 112 0.75 27.29 2.73
N LYS A 113 0.31 26.82 3.91
CA LYS A 113 -0.55 27.57 4.85
C LYS A 113 -1.88 27.99 4.22
N ASP A 114 -2.40 27.15 3.32
CA ASP A 114 -3.73 27.34 2.72
C ASP A 114 -4.82 26.93 3.71
N GLU A 115 -5.33 27.89 4.48
CA GLU A 115 -6.37 27.66 5.48
C GLU A 115 -7.65 27.02 4.89
N GLN A 116 -7.93 27.24 3.60
CA GLN A 116 -9.08 26.63 2.93
C GLN A 116 -8.87 25.12 2.76
N GLY A 117 -7.64 24.69 2.46
CA GLY A 117 -7.28 23.29 2.26
C GLY A 117 -7.61 22.39 3.46
N LYS A 118 -7.50 22.91 4.69
CA LYS A 118 -7.92 22.17 5.90
C LYS A 118 -9.42 21.92 5.91
N SER A 119 -10.22 22.95 5.69
CA SER A 119 -11.68 22.85 5.70
C SER A 119 -12.16 21.93 4.58
N ASP A 120 -11.61 22.08 3.38
CA ASP A 120 -11.97 21.28 2.20
C ASP A 120 -11.65 19.81 2.43
N SER A 121 -10.48 19.52 3.00
CA SER A 121 -10.09 18.16 3.37
C SER A 121 -11.08 17.54 4.37
N LEU A 122 -11.36 18.22 5.48
CA LEU A 122 -12.27 17.72 6.51
C LEU A 122 -13.69 17.52 5.98
N GLN A 123 -14.19 18.45 5.16
CA GLN A 123 -15.49 18.32 4.51
C GLN A 123 -15.52 17.13 3.56
N ALA A 124 -14.48 16.93 2.74
CA ALA A 124 -14.39 15.81 1.83
C ALA A 124 -14.40 14.46 2.56
N PHE A 125 -13.66 14.33 3.67
CA PHE A 125 -13.67 13.12 4.50
C PHE A 125 -15.06 12.86 5.12
N ASN A 126 -15.72 13.89 5.65
CA ASN A 126 -17.06 13.76 6.20
C ASN A 126 -18.08 13.35 5.12
N GLN A 127 -17.98 13.92 3.92
CA GLN A 127 -18.83 13.53 2.79
C GLN A 127 -18.58 12.09 2.36
N LEU A 128 -17.32 11.64 2.30
CA LEU A 128 -16.99 10.25 1.98
C LEU A 128 -17.59 9.29 3.01
N LYS A 129 -17.55 9.62 4.30
CA LYS A 129 -18.20 8.84 5.35
C LYS A 129 -19.72 8.79 5.21
N ALA A 130 -20.35 9.87 4.73
CA ALA A 130 -21.78 9.91 4.46
C ALA A 130 -22.16 9.09 3.21
N ASP A 131 -21.37 9.18 2.14
CA ASP A 131 -21.60 8.50 0.86
C ASP A 131 -21.39 6.98 0.97
N TYR A 132 -20.48 6.55 1.86
CA TYR A 132 -20.10 5.14 2.03
C TYR A 132 -20.31 4.71 3.48
N SER A 133 -21.53 4.26 3.80
CA SER A 133 -21.97 3.91 5.16
C SER A 133 -21.00 2.99 5.92
N TRP A 134 -20.42 2.01 5.23
CA TRP A 134 -19.49 1.04 5.81
C TRP A 134 -18.21 1.67 6.38
N LEU A 135 -17.87 2.92 6.04
CA LEU A 135 -16.75 3.65 6.64
C LEU A 135 -17.01 4.08 8.08
N ASN A 136 -18.26 4.04 8.56
CA ASN A 136 -18.63 4.41 9.91
C ASN A 136 -18.73 3.21 10.87
N ASP A 137 -18.75 1.99 10.34
CA ASP A 137 -18.80 0.74 11.11
C ASP A 137 -17.41 0.35 11.64
#